data_AF-A0A8H4EPW4-F1
#
_entry.id   AF-A0A8H4EPW4-F1
#
_cell.length_a   1.000
_cell.length_b   1.000
_cell.length_c   1.000
_cell.angle_alpha   90.00
_cell.angle_beta   90.00
_cell.angle_gamma   90.00
#
_symmetry.space_group_name_H-M   'P 1'
#
loop_
_entity.id
_entity.type
_entity.pdbx_description
1 polymer ?
#
loop_
_entity_poly.entity_id
_entity_poly.type
_entity_poly.pdbx_seq_one_letter_code
_entity_poly.pdbx_strand_id
1 'polypeptide(L)'
;MLYQGFKIDDPPSGLKGPILIKNDTEFTGRWSTEPGSKLTLVIDFELMNVDDGKQVAILWDKGAKIKNHKASAKFTMYAPQTITLPATFIARSWASTPSGPNCFVVRYAFYTL
;
A
#
# COMPACT_ATOMS: atom_id res chain seq x y z
N MET A 1 -21.18 -8.64 3.26
CA MET A 1 -20.06 -7.85 3.79
C MET A 1 -18.75 -8.59 3.52
N LEU A 2 -18.05 -8.30 2.43
CA LEU A 2 -16.87 -9.09 2.01
C LEU A 2 -15.51 -8.42 2.35
N TYR A 3 -15.50 -7.11 2.66
CA TYR A 3 -14.28 -6.27 2.66
C TYR A 3 -14.08 -5.41 3.91
N GLN A 4 -14.68 -5.78 5.03
CA GLN A 4 -14.67 -4.93 6.22
C GLN A 4 -13.26 -4.62 6.72
N GLY A 5 -12.99 -3.32 6.90
CA GLY A 5 -11.83 -2.81 7.60
C GLY A 5 -10.47 -3.02 6.91
N PHE A 6 -10.41 -3.27 5.59
CA PHE A 6 -9.12 -3.37 4.89
C PHE A 6 -8.37 -2.03 4.95
N LYS A 7 -7.17 -2.04 5.54
CA LYS A 7 -6.35 -0.85 5.80
C LYS A 7 -4.89 -1.15 5.49
N ILE A 8 -4.19 -0.15 4.98
CA ILE A 8 -2.71 -0.09 5.04
C ILE A 8 -2.39 0.47 6.42
N ASP A 9 -1.59 -0.23 7.22
CA ASP A 9 -1.30 0.14 8.61
C ASP A 9 -0.10 1.10 8.73
N ASP A 10 0.73 1.24 7.71
CA ASP A 10 1.95 2.05 7.75
C ASP A 10 1.75 3.53 7.40
N PRO A 11 2.56 4.42 8.00
CA PRO A 11 3.59 4.15 9.00
C PRO A 11 2.95 4.02 10.39
N PRO A 12 3.58 3.28 11.32
CA PRO A 12 3.12 3.15 12.70
C PRO A 12 3.25 4.44 13.51
N SER A 13 3.94 5.45 12.98
CA SER A 13 4.15 6.70 13.68
C SER A 13 2.98 7.65 13.44
N GLY A 14 2.38 8.18 14.50
CA GLY A 14 1.37 9.27 14.47
C GLY A 14 1.90 10.61 13.94
N LEU A 15 2.85 10.57 13.00
CA LEU A 15 3.40 11.70 12.28
C LEU A 15 2.29 12.33 11.45
N LYS A 16 2.10 13.64 11.65
CA LYS A 16 1.31 14.48 10.76
C LYS A 16 2.27 15.02 9.69
N GLY A 17 2.23 14.46 8.48
CA GLY A 17 3.01 14.95 7.34
C GLY A 17 3.57 13.86 6.44
N PRO A 18 4.37 14.24 5.42
CA PRO A 18 5.01 13.30 4.51
C PRO A 18 6.07 12.43 5.20
N ILE A 19 6.12 11.17 4.78
CA ILE A 19 7.10 10.17 5.18
C ILE A 19 8.24 10.27 4.19
N LEU A 20 9.38 10.72 4.69
CA LEU A 20 10.59 10.82 3.89
C LEU A 20 11.19 9.41 3.72
N ILE A 21 11.21 8.93 2.49
CA ILE A 21 11.85 7.71 2.06
C ILE A 21 12.86 8.11 0.98
N LYS A 22 13.98 7.39 0.84
CA LYS A 22 14.87 7.60 -0.30
C LYS A 22 14.64 6.50 -1.30
N ASN A 23 14.84 6.76 -2.59
CA ASN A 23 14.98 5.68 -3.56
C ASN A 23 15.94 4.59 -3.04
N ASP A 24 15.59 3.35 -3.36
CA ASP A 24 16.33 2.14 -2.96
C ASP A 24 16.30 1.83 -1.45
N THR A 25 15.41 2.47 -0.69
CA THR A 25 15.18 2.13 0.72
C THR A 25 14.25 0.92 0.84
N GLU A 26 14.62 -0.05 1.70
CA GLU A 26 13.71 -1.14 2.07
C GLU A 26 12.52 -0.59 2.86
N PHE A 27 11.31 -0.94 2.43
CA PHE A 27 10.07 -0.62 3.09
C PHE A 27 9.33 -1.90 3.47
N THR A 28 8.68 -1.89 4.63
CA THR A 28 7.78 -2.97 5.04
C THR A 28 6.36 -2.45 4.96
N GLY A 29 5.60 -2.89 3.95
CA GLY A 29 4.17 -2.68 3.89
C GLY A 29 3.44 -3.63 4.83
N ARG A 30 2.45 -3.12 5.55
CA ARG A 30 1.60 -3.83 6.48
C ARG A 30 0.14 -3.49 6.20
N TRP A 31 -0.70 -4.51 6.33
CA TRP A 31 -2.13 -4.39 6.14
C TRP A 31 -2.88 -5.09 7.25
N SER A 32 -4.05 -4.56 7.56
CA SER A 32 -5.01 -5.18 8.46
C SER A 32 -6.40 -5.27 7.84
N THR A 33 -7.21 -6.15 8.41
CA THR A 33 -8.65 -6.28 8.14
C THR A 33 -9.41 -6.32 9.46
N GLU A 34 -10.71 -6.11 9.45
CA GLU A 34 -11.54 -6.36 10.64
C GLU A 34 -11.82 -7.87 10.83
N PRO A 35 -12.07 -8.31 12.09
CA PRO A 35 -12.62 -9.62 12.35
C PRO A 35 -13.86 -9.89 11.48
N GLY A 36 -13.91 -11.05 10.82
CA GLY A 36 -15.00 -11.43 9.93
C GLY A 36 -14.80 -11.08 8.43
N SER A 37 -13.76 -10.33 8.08
CA SER A 37 -13.39 -10.09 6.67
C SER A 37 -13.13 -11.41 5.92
N LYS A 38 -13.52 -11.45 4.63
CA LYS A 38 -13.30 -12.60 3.75
C LYS A 38 -12.06 -12.46 2.87
N LEU A 39 -11.30 -11.38 3.04
CA LEU A 39 -10.06 -11.16 2.34
C LEU A 39 -8.98 -12.15 2.80
N THR A 40 -8.30 -12.74 1.84
CA THR A 40 -7.28 -13.78 2.08
C THR A 40 -5.91 -13.41 1.54
N LEU A 41 -5.83 -12.44 0.63
CA LEU A 41 -4.61 -12.09 -0.05
C LEU A 41 -4.60 -10.59 -0.37
N VAL A 42 -3.59 -9.87 0.11
CA VAL A 42 -3.21 -8.58 -0.47
C VAL A 42 -2.50 -8.89 -1.78
N ILE A 43 -2.88 -8.20 -2.86
CA ILE A 43 -2.36 -8.43 -4.21
C ILE A 43 -1.08 -7.61 -4.40
N ASP A 44 -1.15 -6.31 -4.11
CA ASP A 44 -0.11 -5.35 -4.49
C ASP A 44 0.08 -4.20 -3.51
N PHE A 45 1.10 -3.40 -3.80
CA PHE A 45 1.34 -2.07 -3.26
C PHE A 45 1.80 -1.14 -4.39
N GLU A 46 1.10 -0.02 -4.55
CA GLU A 46 1.25 0.91 -5.64
C GLU A 46 1.48 2.33 -5.13
N LEU A 47 2.33 3.08 -5.83
CA LEU A 47 2.44 4.52 -5.69
C LEU A 47 1.54 5.21 -6.70
N MET A 48 0.75 6.15 -6.21
CA MET A 48 -0.07 7.03 -7.02
C MET A 48 0.45 8.46 -6.84
N ASN A 49 0.43 9.24 -7.92
CA ASN A 49 0.72 10.66 -7.86
C ASN A 49 -0.39 11.34 -7.05
N VAL A 50 0.01 12.19 -6.09
CA VAL A 50 -0.95 12.91 -5.24
C VAL A 50 -1.77 13.95 -6.02
N ASP A 51 -1.20 14.52 -7.09
CA ASP A 51 -1.80 15.64 -7.82
C ASP A 51 -2.88 15.20 -8.80
N ASP A 52 -2.64 14.13 -9.56
CA ASP A 52 -3.57 13.65 -10.61
C ASP A 52 -4.14 12.25 -10.33
N GLY A 53 -3.73 11.61 -9.24
CA GLY A 53 -4.20 10.28 -8.84
C GLY A 53 -3.76 9.16 -9.78
N LYS A 54 -2.87 9.41 -10.75
CA LYS A 54 -2.41 8.37 -11.67
C LYS A 54 -1.41 7.45 -11.00
N GLN A 55 -1.45 6.20 -11.41
CA GLN A 55 -0.48 5.21 -10.97
C GLN A 55 0.91 5.55 -11.51
N VAL A 56 1.87 5.64 -10.60
CA VAL A 56 3.28 5.93 -10.91
C VAL A 56 4.06 4.64 -11.01
N ALA A 57 3.91 3.75 -10.02
CA ALA A 57 4.63 2.49 -9.97
C ALA A 57 3.86 1.44 -9.16
N ILE A 58 4.04 0.17 -9.52
CA ILE A 58 3.74 -0.96 -8.63
C ILE A 58 5.05 -1.33 -7.94
N LEU A 59 5.12 -1.14 -6.63
CA LEU A 59 6.33 -1.44 -5.85
C LEU A 59 6.37 -2.90 -5.41
N TRP A 60 5.21 -3.55 -5.34
CA TRP A 60 5.07 -4.93 -4.93
C TRP A 60 3.81 -5.55 -5.53
N ASP A 61 3.89 -6.77 -6.04
CA ASP A 61 2.77 -7.50 -6.66
C ASP A 61 2.80 -9.02 -6.43
N LYS A 62 3.71 -9.51 -5.58
CA LYS A 62 3.89 -10.98 -5.37
C LYS A 62 2.84 -11.60 -4.45
N GLY A 63 1.91 -10.79 -3.95
CA GLY A 63 0.88 -11.18 -3.02
C GLY A 63 1.37 -11.38 -1.56
N ALA A 64 0.54 -11.03 -0.59
CA ALA A 64 0.78 -11.28 0.83
C ALA A 64 -0.46 -11.89 1.49
N LYS A 65 -0.32 -13.13 1.99
CA LYS A 65 -1.44 -13.86 2.62
C LYS A 65 -1.87 -13.15 3.90
N ILE A 66 -3.18 -12.94 4.04
CA ILE A 66 -3.78 -12.41 5.26
C ILE A 66 -3.96 -13.55 6.25
N LYS A 67 -3.29 -13.48 7.40
CA LYS A 67 -3.41 -14.43 8.51
C LYS A 67 -3.70 -13.67 9.79
N ASN A 68 -4.65 -14.16 10.59
CA ASN A 68 -5.09 -13.48 11.82
C ASN A 68 -5.36 -11.98 11.58
N HIS A 69 -6.07 -11.68 10.49
CA HIS A 69 -6.44 -10.32 10.07
C HIS A 69 -5.28 -9.37 9.74
N LYS A 70 -4.08 -9.89 9.45
CA LYS A 70 -2.89 -9.10 9.13
C LYS A 70 -2.12 -9.69 7.95
N ALA A 71 -1.45 -8.83 7.19
CA ALA A 71 -0.47 -9.21 6.18
C ALA A 71 0.72 -8.25 6.21
N SER A 72 1.88 -8.69 5.72
CA SER A 72 3.05 -7.84 5.56
C SER A 72 3.94 -8.30 4.41
N ALA A 73 4.63 -7.38 3.76
CA ALA A 73 5.61 -7.64 2.73
C ALA A 73 6.74 -6.62 2.79
N LYS A 74 7.95 -7.05 2.47
CA LYS A 74 9.11 -6.18 2.30
C LYS A 74 9.37 -5.95 0.83
N PHE A 75 9.61 -4.71 0.45
CA PHE A 75 9.93 -4.31 -0.92
C PHE A 75 10.76 -3.03 -0.93
N THR A 76 11.39 -2.76 -2.06
CA THR A 76 12.19 -1.54 -2.23
C THR A 76 11.31 -0.42 -2.76
N MET A 77 11.40 0.76 -2.15
CA MET A 77 10.74 1.96 -2.64
C MET A 77 11.57 2.57 -3.77
N TYR A 78 10.93 2.89 -4.89
CA TYR A 78 11.58 3.60 -5.99
C TYR A 78 10.59 4.47 -6.76
N ALA A 79 11.07 5.58 -7.29
CA ALA A 79 10.38 6.37 -8.31
C ALA A 79 10.95 6.02 -9.70
N PRO A 80 10.09 5.82 -10.73
CA PRO A 80 10.55 5.67 -12.11
C PRO A 80 11.37 6.90 -12.57
N GLN A 81 12.28 6.70 -13.51
CA GLN A 81 13.19 7.74 -14.02
C GLN A 81 12.48 8.97 -14.62
N THR A 82 11.21 8.84 -15.01
CA THR A 82 10.40 9.93 -15.59
C THR A 82 9.86 10.91 -14.54
N ILE A 83 10.01 10.62 -13.25
CA ILE A 83 9.54 11.49 -12.17
C ILE A 83 10.67 12.38 -11.68
N THR A 84 10.44 13.69 -11.70
CA THR A 84 11.35 14.67 -11.07
C THR A 84 11.19 14.62 -9.55
N LEU A 85 12.30 14.39 -8.84
CA LEU A 85 12.33 14.38 -7.37
C LEU A 85 12.74 15.76 -6.80
N PRO A 86 12.28 16.12 -5.59
CA PRO A 86 11.40 15.35 -4.71
C PRO A 86 9.95 15.37 -5.20
N ALA A 87 9.27 14.23 -5.10
CA ALA A 87 7.86 14.09 -5.47
C ALA A 87 7.06 13.50 -4.31
N THR A 88 5.78 13.82 -4.25
CA THR A 88 4.87 13.32 -3.20
C THR A 88 3.88 12.32 -3.77
N PHE A 89 3.71 11.19 -3.09
CA PHE A 89 2.85 10.09 -3.52
C PHE A 89 1.87 9.68 -2.43
N ILE A 90 0.78 9.03 -2.83
CA ILE A 90 -0.11 8.27 -1.94
C ILE A 90 0.02 6.78 -2.25
N ALA A 91 -0.29 5.93 -1.28
CA ALA A 91 -0.24 4.47 -1.46
C ALA A 91 -1.62 3.90 -1.78
N ARG A 92 -1.66 2.93 -2.69
CA ARG A 92 -2.84 2.09 -2.95
C ARG A 92 -2.45 0.61 -2.86
N SER A 93 -3.38 -0.21 -2.37
CA SER A 93 -3.23 -1.67 -2.37
C SER A 93 -4.56 -2.33 -2.68
N TRP A 94 -4.50 -3.40 -3.47
CA TRP A 94 -5.61 -4.30 -3.75
C TRP A 94 -5.56 -5.54 -2.86
N ALA A 95 -6.73 -6.12 -2.58
CA ALA A 95 -6.87 -7.39 -1.90
C ALA A 95 -8.02 -8.20 -2.49
N SER A 96 -7.95 -9.52 -2.34
CA SER A 96 -8.92 -10.48 -2.87
C SER A 96 -9.42 -11.45 -1.81
N THR A 97 -10.62 -11.99 -2.07
CA THR A 97 -11.16 -13.18 -1.42
C THR A 97 -10.88 -14.41 -2.31
N PRO A 98 -11.07 -15.66 -1.81
CA PRO A 98 -10.83 -16.87 -2.60
C PRO A 98 -11.68 -16.99 -3.88
N SER A 99 -12.86 -16.38 -3.91
CA SER A 99 -13.78 -16.41 -5.05
C SER A 99 -13.76 -15.12 -5.87
N GLY A 100 -12.90 -14.15 -5.53
CA GLY A 100 -13.18 -12.73 -5.79
C GLY A 100 -14.49 -12.29 -5.09
N PRO A 101 -14.93 -11.02 -5.21
CA PRO A 101 -14.31 -9.89 -5.91
C PRO A 101 -13.10 -9.29 -5.18
N ASN A 102 -12.40 -8.36 -5.84
CA ASN A 102 -11.30 -7.60 -5.26
C ASN A 102 -11.81 -6.29 -4.64
N CYS A 103 -11.12 -5.80 -3.62
CA CYS A 103 -11.26 -4.44 -3.10
C CYS A 103 -9.91 -3.74 -3.06
N PHE A 104 -9.91 -2.42 -2.99
CA PHE A 104 -8.69 -1.66 -2.75
C PHE A 104 -8.84 -0.74 -1.54
N VAL A 105 -7.69 -0.33 -1.01
CA VAL A 105 -7.59 0.75 -0.04
C VAL A 105 -6.56 1.75 -0.53
N VAL A 106 -6.85 3.03 -0.31
CA VAL A 106 -5.90 4.14 -0.52
C VAL A 106 -5.54 4.69 0.85
N ARG A 107 -4.25 4.95 1.07
CA ARG A 107 -3.78 5.68 2.24
C ARG A 107 -3.18 7.00 1.82
N TYR A 108 -3.82 8.08 2.30
CA TYR A 108 -3.37 9.47 2.16
C TYR A 108 -2.26 9.83 3.16
N ALA A 109 -1.34 8.90 3.41
CA ALA A 109 -0.07 9.26 4.00
C ALA A 109 0.84 9.62 2.83
N PHE A 110 1.36 10.85 2.83
CA PHE A 110 2.22 11.33 1.77
C PHE A 110 3.59 10.66 1.89
N TYR A 111 4.10 10.08 0.81
CA TYR A 111 5.46 9.56 0.74
C TYR A 111 6.29 10.49 -0.13
N THR A 112 7.45 10.90 0.35
CA THR A 112 8.41 11.67 -0.44
C THR A 112 9.59 10.78 -0.76
N LEU A 113 9.99 10.72 -2.03
CA LEU A 113 11.18 10.01 -2.52
C LEU A 113 12.32 10.96 -2.88
#